data_AF-A0A3M9ZWE0-F1
#
_entry.id   AF-A0A3M9ZWE0-F1
#
_cell.length_a   1.000
_cell.length_b   1.000
_cell.length_c   1.000
_cell.angle_alpha   90.00
_cell.angle_beta   90.00
_cell.angle_gamma   90.00
#
_symmetry.space_group_name_H-M   'P 1'
#
loop_
_entity.id
_entity.type
_entity.pdbx_description
1 polymer ?
#
loop_
_entity_poly.entity_id
_entity_poly.type
_entity_poly.pdbx_seq_one_letter_code
_entity_poly.pdbx_strand_id
1 'polypeptide(L)'
;MTSLEMDSAGIQEVLRVVFDQFARAGRHTLSKRQILKTVYLAKMDLPDENPLKQQLAYYWYLHGPTSDVVYSALGQMLASKTVSVRQGDYDLYTFSKDRHRRIADHDDSMSEMSLTIIKHVRSFTNMNSMIRDVYVQHSPFQFHISYKLDFKDRFESFCRQVANLDDGVRIHGADILKSFRDATLDLSEDEKFFDFEILYNEYSRTLHVLLDADLVADKRYKKSFELAGSLCDEIWTAFARNARIHAHDQYYDKFVSNWKYECSKTMEKLQEDLGEFSESVSALHIPAKRLSKELETIVDKIEREKTPISEAHPAGEYLETIDNLCK
;
A
#
# COMPACT_ATOMS: atom_id res chain seq x y z
N MET A 1 9.83 -34.71 -4.04
CA MET A 1 9.76 -33.28 -4.40
C MET A 1 11.17 -32.75 -4.49
N THR A 2 11.79 -32.88 -5.65
CA THR A 2 13.03 -32.19 -6.01
C THR A 2 12.72 -30.70 -6.04
N SER A 3 13.34 -29.91 -5.15
CA SER A 3 13.29 -28.46 -5.26
C SER A 3 13.76 -28.11 -6.67
N LEU A 4 13.00 -27.27 -7.40
CA LEU A 4 13.58 -26.50 -8.47
C LEU A 4 14.76 -25.74 -7.84
N GLU A 5 15.97 -26.27 -7.98
CA GLU A 5 17.18 -25.45 -8.03
C GLU A 5 16.99 -24.59 -9.28
N MET A 6 16.22 -23.51 -9.10
CA MET A 6 16.03 -22.51 -10.13
C MET A 6 17.42 -22.07 -10.56
N ASP A 7 17.64 -22.00 -11.87
CA ASP A 7 18.91 -21.58 -12.41
C ASP A 7 19.18 -20.12 -12.03
N SER A 8 19.81 -19.96 -10.87
CA SER A 8 20.19 -18.66 -10.32
C SER A 8 21.11 -17.91 -11.28
N ALA A 9 21.83 -18.61 -12.17
CA ALA A 9 22.69 -17.97 -13.15
C ALA A 9 21.89 -17.12 -14.14
N GLY A 10 20.75 -17.61 -14.64
CA GLY A 10 19.86 -16.86 -15.53
C GLY A 10 19.35 -15.57 -14.89
N ILE A 11 18.93 -15.63 -13.62
CA ILE A 11 18.40 -14.46 -12.90
C ILE A 11 19.52 -13.48 -12.52
N GLN A 12 20.70 -13.98 -12.17
CA GLN A 12 21.88 -13.12 -11.98
C GLN A 12 22.26 -12.38 -13.27
N GLU A 13 22.13 -13.04 -14.43
CA GLU A 13 22.37 -12.41 -15.73
C GLU A 13 21.31 -11.32 -16.03
N VAL A 14 20.03 -11.57 -15.73
CA VAL A 14 18.98 -10.54 -15.77
C VAL A 14 19.36 -9.32 -14.92
N LEU A 15 19.77 -9.54 -13.68
CA LEU A 15 20.19 -8.46 -12.78
C LEU A 15 21.42 -7.72 -13.29
N ARG A 16 22.41 -8.44 -13.84
CA ARG A 16 23.59 -7.85 -14.49
C ARG A 16 23.17 -6.91 -15.62
N VAL A 17 22.24 -7.32 -16.48
CA VAL A 17 21.74 -6.48 -17.58
C VAL A 17 21.05 -5.23 -17.04
N VAL A 18 20.23 -5.34 -15.98
CA VAL A 18 19.63 -4.18 -15.30
C VAL A 18 20.71 -3.19 -14.86
N PHE A 19 21.71 -3.64 -14.10
CA PHE A 19 22.80 -2.77 -13.65
C PHE A 19 23.56 -2.12 -14.81
N ASP A 20 23.87 -2.87 -15.86
CA ASP A 20 24.58 -2.37 -17.04
C ASP A 20 23.78 -1.28 -17.77
N GLN A 21 22.47 -1.46 -17.96
CA GLN A 21 21.65 -0.47 -18.65
C GLN A 21 21.49 0.80 -17.82
N PHE A 22 21.29 0.69 -16.51
CA PHE A 22 21.25 1.86 -15.64
C PHE A 22 22.59 2.61 -15.62
N ALA A 23 23.72 1.88 -15.57
CA ALA A 23 25.04 2.48 -15.64
C ALA A 23 25.28 3.22 -16.97
N ARG A 24 24.78 2.69 -18.09
CA ARG A 24 24.81 3.37 -19.40
C ARG A 24 23.94 4.64 -19.42
N ALA A 25 22.87 4.67 -18.63
CA ALA A 25 22.04 5.85 -18.42
C ALA A 25 22.61 6.81 -17.35
N GLY A 26 23.86 6.63 -16.91
CA GLY A 26 24.53 7.49 -15.93
C GLY A 26 24.15 7.22 -14.47
N ARG A 27 23.47 6.10 -14.18
CA ARG A 27 23.01 5.72 -12.83
C ARG A 27 23.78 4.50 -12.34
N HIS A 28 24.80 4.72 -11.50
CA HIS A 28 25.70 3.65 -11.05
C HIS A 28 25.25 2.94 -9.77
N THR A 29 24.27 3.50 -9.06
CA THR A 29 23.71 2.94 -7.83
C THR A 29 22.21 2.71 -8.02
N LEU A 30 21.72 1.54 -7.60
CA LEU A 30 20.30 1.20 -7.66
C LEU A 30 19.78 0.82 -6.29
N SER A 31 18.59 1.31 -5.93
CA SER A 31 17.85 0.78 -4.79
C SER A 31 17.20 -0.56 -5.15
N LYS A 32 16.94 -1.37 -4.12
CA LYS A 32 16.18 -2.63 -4.23
C LYS A 32 14.85 -2.47 -4.99
N ARG A 33 14.15 -1.36 -4.73
CA ARG A 33 12.87 -1.03 -5.40
C ARG A 33 13.04 -0.78 -6.91
N GLN A 34 14.13 -0.16 -7.35
CA GLN A 34 14.39 0.04 -8.79
C GLN A 34 14.61 -1.28 -9.50
N ILE A 35 15.40 -2.16 -8.87
CA ILE A 35 15.72 -3.48 -9.41
C ILE A 35 14.42 -4.28 -9.59
N LEU A 36 13.64 -4.45 -8.51
CA LEU A 36 12.38 -5.20 -8.54
C LEU A 36 11.42 -4.69 -9.60
N LYS A 37 11.15 -3.39 -9.63
CA LYS A 37 10.15 -2.81 -10.54
C LYS A 37 10.59 -2.90 -11.99
N THR A 38 11.88 -2.70 -12.27
CA THR A 38 12.41 -2.84 -13.63
C THR A 38 12.30 -4.29 -14.11
N VAL A 39 12.71 -5.25 -13.27
CA VAL A 39 12.62 -6.69 -13.63
C VAL A 39 11.16 -7.14 -13.74
N TYR A 40 10.27 -6.64 -12.88
CA TYR A 40 8.84 -6.92 -12.96
C TYR A 40 8.23 -6.40 -14.26
N LEU A 41 8.45 -5.13 -14.62
CA LEU A 41 7.97 -4.56 -15.88
C LEU A 41 8.53 -5.31 -17.09
N ALA A 42 9.81 -5.67 -17.06
CA ALA A 42 10.43 -6.48 -18.09
C ALA A 42 9.77 -7.87 -18.21
N LYS A 43 9.48 -8.55 -17.08
CA LYS A 43 8.73 -9.82 -17.03
C LYS A 43 7.32 -9.67 -17.63
N MET A 44 6.60 -8.60 -17.29
CA MET A 44 5.23 -8.39 -17.77
C MET A 44 5.16 -8.22 -19.30
N ASP A 45 6.21 -7.65 -19.90
CA ASP A 45 6.33 -7.47 -21.35
C ASP A 45 6.89 -8.69 -22.11
N LEU A 46 7.35 -9.73 -21.42
CA LEU A 46 7.87 -10.94 -22.07
C LEU A 46 6.73 -11.84 -22.59
N PRO A 47 6.95 -12.61 -23.67
CA PRO A 47 6.05 -13.68 -24.10
C PRO A 47 5.85 -14.73 -22.99
N ASP A 48 4.67 -15.38 -22.95
CA ASP A 48 4.34 -16.38 -21.93
C ASP A 48 5.22 -17.63 -22.02
N GLU A 49 5.69 -17.95 -23.23
CA GLU A 49 6.57 -19.08 -23.53
C GLU A 49 8.03 -18.84 -23.12
N ASN A 50 8.41 -17.58 -22.81
CA ASN A 50 9.78 -17.26 -22.45
C ASN A 50 10.12 -17.87 -21.07
N PRO A 51 11.17 -18.73 -20.97
CA PRO A 51 11.49 -19.45 -19.74
C PRO A 51 11.88 -18.52 -18.58
N LEU A 52 12.50 -17.37 -18.85
CA LEU A 52 12.84 -16.39 -17.83
C LEU A 52 11.58 -15.77 -17.21
N LYS A 53 10.49 -15.63 -17.98
CA LYS A 53 9.21 -15.16 -17.45
C LYS A 53 8.71 -16.13 -16.39
N GLN A 54 8.79 -17.44 -16.63
CA GLN A 54 8.33 -18.47 -15.69
C GLN A 54 9.23 -18.58 -14.45
N GLN A 55 10.53 -18.34 -14.59
CA GLN A 55 11.48 -18.34 -13.46
C GLN A 55 11.35 -17.09 -12.57
N LEU A 56 10.83 -15.99 -13.07
CA LEU A 56 10.70 -14.77 -12.29
C LEU A 56 9.40 -14.75 -11.50
N ALA A 57 9.33 -15.49 -10.40
CA ALA A 57 8.13 -15.51 -9.56
C ALA A 57 7.97 -14.21 -8.75
N TYR A 58 6.77 -13.61 -8.79
CA TYR A 58 6.42 -12.38 -8.05
C TYR A 58 5.16 -12.54 -7.20
N TYR A 59 5.02 -11.71 -6.18
CA TYR A 59 3.77 -11.46 -5.46
C TYR A 59 3.62 -9.96 -5.19
N TRP A 60 2.39 -9.49 -4.97
CA TRP A 60 2.13 -8.11 -4.56
C TRP A 60 2.20 -7.96 -3.04
N TYR A 61 2.87 -6.91 -2.55
CA TYR A 61 2.99 -6.63 -1.11
C TYR A 61 3.12 -5.12 -0.81
N LEU A 62 3.60 -4.75 0.38
CA LEU A 62 3.64 -3.39 0.94
C LEU A 62 4.16 -2.28 0.00
N HIS A 63 5.02 -2.62 -0.95
CA HIS A 63 5.66 -1.66 -1.87
C HIS A 63 5.47 -2.02 -3.35
N GLY A 64 4.48 -2.86 -3.65
CA GLY A 64 4.13 -3.35 -4.97
C GLY A 64 4.73 -4.73 -5.25
N PRO A 65 5.10 -5.03 -6.51
CA PRO A 65 5.60 -6.35 -6.88
C PRO A 65 6.93 -6.65 -6.19
N THR A 66 6.98 -7.82 -5.57
CA THR A 66 8.10 -8.34 -4.78
C THR A 66 8.49 -9.73 -5.27
N SER A 67 9.77 -10.08 -5.21
CA SER A 67 10.27 -11.39 -5.64
C SER A 67 11.40 -11.88 -4.76
N ASP A 68 11.18 -12.98 -4.06
CA ASP A 68 12.20 -13.65 -3.25
C ASP A 68 13.28 -14.30 -4.14
N VAL A 69 12.91 -14.65 -5.36
CA VAL A 69 13.83 -15.20 -6.35
C VAL A 69 14.86 -14.14 -6.76
N VAL A 70 14.40 -12.91 -7.05
CA VAL A 70 15.28 -11.76 -7.33
C VAL A 70 16.14 -11.44 -6.10
N TYR A 71 15.56 -11.48 -4.89
CA TYR A 71 16.32 -11.24 -3.66
C TYR A 71 17.40 -12.28 -3.41
N SER A 72 17.09 -13.55 -3.64
CA SER A 72 18.05 -14.65 -3.52
C SER A 72 19.21 -14.48 -4.51
N ALA A 73 18.92 -14.19 -5.78
CA ALA A 73 19.95 -13.92 -6.79
C ALA A 73 20.82 -12.71 -6.42
N LEU A 74 20.21 -11.61 -5.97
CA LEU A 74 20.94 -10.43 -5.50
C LEU A 74 21.82 -10.74 -4.28
N GLY A 75 21.32 -11.55 -3.35
CA GLY A 75 22.08 -12.04 -2.19
C GLY A 75 23.30 -12.88 -2.59
N GLN A 76 23.15 -13.74 -3.60
CA GLN A 76 24.28 -14.51 -4.15
C GLN A 76 25.30 -13.61 -4.84
N MET A 77 24.87 -12.58 -5.58
CA MET A 77 25.76 -11.57 -6.18
C MET A 77 26.52 -10.74 -5.12
N LEU A 78 25.90 -10.47 -3.98
CA LEU A 78 26.57 -9.84 -2.83
C LEU A 78 27.62 -10.77 -2.23
N ALA A 79 27.27 -12.05 -1.99
CA ALA A 79 28.17 -13.03 -1.42
C ALA A 79 29.41 -13.27 -2.31
N SER A 80 29.24 -13.27 -3.63
CA SER A 80 30.33 -13.38 -4.61
C SER A 80 31.10 -12.07 -4.86
N LYS A 81 30.67 -10.96 -4.25
CA LYS A 81 31.25 -9.60 -4.43
C LYS A 81 31.15 -9.08 -5.87
N THR A 82 30.21 -9.60 -6.64
CA THR A 82 29.81 -9.08 -7.95
C THR A 82 29.00 -7.80 -7.80
N VAL A 83 28.17 -7.73 -6.76
CA VAL A 83 27.45 -6.53 -6.33
C VAL A 83 27.98 -6.13 -4.96
N SER A 84 28.05 -4.83 -4.69
CA SER A 84 28.31 -4.28 -3.36
C SER A 84 27.12 -3.44 -2.90
N VAL A 85 26.93 -3.34 -1.58
CA VAL A 85 25.92 -2.49 -0.97
C VAL A 85 26.59 -1.34 -0.22
N ARG A 86 26.08 -0.12 -0.42
CA ARG A 86 26.44 1.03 0.40
C ARG A 86 25.34 1.17 1.45
N GLN A 87 25.69 0.87 2.71
CA GLN A 87 24.74 0.96 3.83
C GLN A 87 24.39 2.43 4.12
N GLY A 88 23.10 2.69 4.34
CA GLY A 88 22.49 3.99 4.64
C GLY A 88 20.97 3.83 4.83
N ASP A 89 20.21 4.92 4.84
CA ASP A 89 18.73 4.88 5.01
C ASP A 89 18.02 4.07 3.91
N TYR A 90 18.68 3.89 2.76
CA TYR A 90 18.26 3.01 1.69
C TYR A 90 19.45 2.20 1.23
N ASP A 91 19.33 0.87 1.22
CA ASP A 91 20.35 -0.02 0.64
C ASP A 91 20.51 0.30 -0.85
N LEU A 92 21.66 0.87 -1.20
CA LEU A 92 22.05 1.18 -2.57
C LEU A 92 23.07 0.16 -3.08
N TYR A 93 22.73 -0.51 -4.16
CA TYR A 93 23.51 -1.57 -4.79
C TYR A 93 24.33 -1.02 -5.94
N THR A 94 25.60 -1.42 -6.03
CA THR A 94 26.53 -1.06 -7.10
C THR A 94 27.09 -2.33 -7.72
N PHE A 95 27.18 -2.37 -9.05
CA PHE A 95 27.75 -3.50 -9.78
C PHE A 95 29.25 -3.33 -10.01
N SER A 96 30.03 -4.36 -9.69
CA SER A 96 31.48 -4.39 -9.88
C SER A 96 31.84 -4.99 -11.24
N LYS A 97 32.20 -4.12 -12.20
CA LYS A 97 32.49 -4.52 -13.59
C LYS A 97 33.71 -5.45 -13.73
N ASP A 98 34.66 -5.37 -12.80
CA ASP A 98 35.95 -6.05 -12.92
C ASP A 98 35.93 -7.56 -12.58
N ARG A 99 34.79 -8.08 -12.11
CA ARG A 99 34.72 -9.43 -11.53
C ARG A 99 33.78 -10.40 -12.23
N HIS A 100 33.06 -9.98 -13.27
CA HIS A 100 32.13 -10.86 -13.95
C HIS A 100 32.66 -11.34 -15.30
N ARG A 101 32.80 -12.66 -15.44
CA ARG A 101 32.87 -13.30 -16.74
C ARG A 101 31.48 -13.19 -17.36
N ARG A 102 31.36 -12.65 -18.59
CA ARG A 102 30.10 -12.74 -19.34
C ARG A 102 29.75 -14.22 -19.45
N ILE A 103 28.54 -14.60 -19.06
CA ILE A 103 27.99 -15.89 -19.45
C ILE A 103 27.71 -15.73 -20.94
N ALA A 104 28.63 -16.22 -21.75
CA ALA A 104 28.48 -16.24 -23.19
C ALA A 104 27.57 -17.42 -23.51
N ASP A 105 26.29 -17.14 -23.71
CA ASP A 105 25.45 -17.92 -24.60
C ASP A 105 24.40 -16.99 -25.19
N HIS A 106 24.31 -16.99 -26.51
CA HIS A 106 23.24 -16.35 -27.26
C HIS A 106 21.96 -17.16 -27.04
N ASP A 107 21.35 -16.99 -25.87
CA ASP A 107 19.99 -17.45 -25.59
C ASP A 107 19.01 -16.36 -26.07
N ASP A 108 18.12 -16.75 -26.97
CA ASP A 108 17.05 -15.88 -27.49
C ASP A 108 16.20 -15.33 -26.33
N SER A 109 15.97 -16.14 -25.29
CA SER A 109 15.19 -15.75 -24.10
C SER A 109 15.81 -14.57 -23.36
N MET A 110 17.14 -14.60 -23.17
CA MET A 110 17.89 -13.52 -22.53
C MET A 110 18.02 -12.30 -23.44
N SER A 111 18.03 -12.49 -24.75
CA SER A 111 18.04 -11.39 -25.71
C SER A 111 16.74 -10.59 -25.66
N GLU A 112 15.58 -11.26 -25.64
CA GLU A 112 14.27 -10.63 -25.46
C GLU A 112 14.17 -9.88 -24.13
N MET A 113 14.56 -10.53 -23.03
CA MET A 113 14.57 -9.92 -21.69
C MET A 113 15.48 -8.69 -21.64
N SER A 114 16.63 -8.74 -22.29
CA SER A 114 17.52 -7.59 -22.39
C SER A 114 16.86 -6.41 -23.11
N LEU A 115 16.10 -6.67 -24.18
CA LEU A 115 15.38 -5.64 -24.92
C LEU A 115 14.27 -4.99 -24.08
N THR A 116 13.48 -5.78 -23.33
CA THR A 116 12.44 -5.24 -22.44
C THR A 116 13.05 -4.45 -21.27
N ILE A 117 14.16 -4.90 -20.69
CA ILE A 117 14.92 -4.13 -19.69
C ILE A 117 15.40 -2.79 -20.27
N ILE A 118 16.00 -2.78 -21.47
CA ILE A 118 16.46 -1.56 -22.12
C ILE A 118 15.31 -0.56 -22.31
N LYS A 119 14.14 -1.03 -22.76
CA LYS A 119 12.93 -0.22 -22.91
C LYS A 119 12.56 0.47 -21.59
N HIS A 120 12.44 -0.28 -20.49
CA HIS A 120 12.00 0.25 -19.19
C HIS A 120 13.06 1.12 -18.49
N VAL A 121 14.35 0.82 -18.66
CA VAL A 121 15.42 1.67 -18.12
C VAL A 121 15.46 3.03 -18.83
N ARG A 122 15.19 3.07 -20.15
CA ARG A 122 15.15 4.31 -20.93
C ARG A 122 13.93 5.18 -20.60
N SER A 123 12.78 4.57 -20.31
CA SER A 123 11.58 5.31 -19.89
C SER A 123 11.65 5.78 -18.44
N PHE A 124 12.60 5.29 -17.65
CA PHE A 124 12.78 5.69 -16.26
C PHE A 124 13.23 7.16 -16.15
N THR A 125 12.29 8.06 -15.90
CA THR A 125 12.55 9.49 -15.65
C THR A 125 12.83 9.76 -14.18
N ASN A 126 11.96 9.29 -13.30
CA ASN A 126 12.11 9.34 -11.84
C ASN A 126 11.41 8.14 -11.17
N MET A 127 11.76 7.87 -9.91
CA MET A 127 11.21 6.74 -9.17
C MET A 127 9.68 6.82 -9.05
N ASN A 128 9.13 7.96 -8.65
CA ASN A 128 7.70 8.11 -8.38
C ASN A 128 6.83 7.83 -9.61
N SER A 129 7.27 8.28 -10.80
CA SER A 129 6.62 7.94 -12.06
C SER A 129 6.58 6.42 -12.26
N MET A 130 7.73 5.75 -12.13
CA MET A 130 7.78 4.29 -12.30
C MET A 130 6.93 3.56 -11.25
N ILE A 131 6.90 4.04 -10.00
CA ILE A 131 6.01 3.48 -8.97
C ILE A 131 4.56 3.56 -9.45
N ARG A 132 4.12 4.75 -9.90
CA ARG A 132 2.75 4.96 -10.37
C ARG A 132 2.45 4.12 -11.61
N ASP A 133 3.36 4.07 -12.58
CA ASP A 133 3.18 3.28 -13.81
C ASP A 133 3.00 1.78 -13.52
N VAL A 134 3.83 1.21 -12.62
CA VAL A 134 3.69 -0.19 -12.19
C VAL A 134 2.34 -0.45 -11.54
N TYR A 135 1.89 0.45 -10.67
CA TYR A 135 0.61 0.29 -9.98
C TYR A 135 -0.57 0.44 -10.93
N VAL A 136 -0.58 1.49 -11.76
CA VAL A 136 -1.69 1.77 -12.70
C VAL A 136 -1.85 0.66 -13.74
N GLN A 137 -0.75 0.11 -14.24
CA GLN A 137 -0.81 -0.87 -15.33
C GLN A 137 -0.97 -2.31 -14.85
N HIS A 138 -0.50 -2.64 -13.65
CA HIS A 138 -0.34 -4.03 -13.25
C HIS A 138 -0.83 -4.36 -11.85
N SER A 139 -1.31 -3.38 -11.07
CA SER A 139 -1.86 -3.71 -9.76
C SER A 139 -3.06 -4.64 -9.88
N PRO A 140 -3.13 -5.70 -9.05
CA PRO A 140 -4.25 -6.63 -9.07
C PRO A 140 -5.53 -6.02 -8.51
N PHE A 141 -5.45 -4.93 -7.74
CA PHE A 141 -6.59 -4.32 -7.06
C PHE A 141 -6.48 -2.79 -7.13
N GLN A 142 -7.55 -2.11 -7.55
CA GLN A 142 -7.57 -0.64 -7.69
C GLN A 142 -7.27 0.09 -6.37
N PHE A 143 -7.67 -0.51 -5.23
CA PHE A 143 -7.33 -0.01 -3.89
C PHE A 143 -5.82 0.26 -3.67
N HIS A 144 -4.92 -0.47 -4.34
CA HIS A 144 -3.48 -0.17 -4.30
C HIS A 144 -3.15 1.24 -4.83
N ILE A 145 -3.90 1.74 -5.81
CA ILE A 145 -3.65 3.04 -6.42
C ILE A 145 -4.28 4.12 -5.53
N SER A 146 -5.60 4.05 -5.34
CA SER A 146 -6.34 5.08 -4.62
C SER A 146 -5.94 5.18 -3.15
N TYR A 147 -5.78 4.06 -2.44
CA TYR A 147 -5.36 4.11 -1.05
C TYR A 147 -3.88 4.45 -0.91
N LYS A 148 -2.96 3.68 -1.52
CA LYS A 148 -1.52 3.85 -1.23
C LYS A 148 -0.88 5.05 -1.94
N LEU A 149 -1.25 5.34 -3.18
CA LEU A 149 -0.59 6.41 -3.95
C LEU A 149 -1.30 7.76 -3.81
N ASP A 150 -2.63 7.76 -3.68
CA ASP A 150 -3.41 9.00 -3.75
C ASP A 150 -3.93 9.48 -2.39
N PHE A 151 -4.27 8.58 -1.45
CA PHE A 151 -4.78 8.92 -0.12
C PHE A 151 -3.70 8.92 0.98
N LYS A 152 -3.08 7.76 1.27
CA LYS A 152 -2.29 7.50 2.49
C LYS A 152 -1.24 8.57 2.79
N ASP A 153 -0.33 8.82 1.85
CA ASP A 153 0.78 9.75 2.09
C ASP A 153 0.28 11.20 2.29
N ARG A 154 -0.84 11.57 1.63
CA ARG A 154 -1.49 12.88 1.83
C ARG A 154 -2.14 12.96 3.21
N PHE A 155 -2.82 11.89 3.63
CA PHE A 155 -3.46 11.82 4.92
C PHE A 155 -2.46 11.84 6.08
N GLU A 156 -1.36 11.11 5.98
CA GLU A 156 -0.29 11.18 6.99
C GLU A 156 0.31 12.59 7.08
N SER A 157 0.51 13.24 5.93
CA SER A 157 0.94 14.64 5.91
C SER A 157 -0.08 15.56 6.58
N PHE A 158 -1.36 15.32 6.34
CA PHE A 158 -2.46 16.04 6.99
C PHE A 158 -2.45 15.84 8.50
N CYS A 159 -2.37 14.60 9.00
CA CYS A 159 -2.28 14.32 10.44
C CYS A 159 -1.08 15.01 11.09
N ARG A 160 0.09 15.02 10.43
CA ARG A 160 1.28 15.75 10.91
C ARG A 160 1.03 17.26 10.98
N GLN A 161 0.33 17.84 10.01
CA GLN A 161 -0.02 19.26 10.06
C GLN A 161 -0.95 19.54 11.24
N VAL A 162 -2.00 18.72 11.41
CA VAL A 162 -2.95 18.84 12.52
C VAL A 162 -2.27 18.74 13.89
N ALA A 163 -1.32 17.82 14.05
CA ALA A 163 -0.56 17.67 15.30
C ALA A 163 0.24 18.94 15.66
N ASN A 164 0.75 19.65 14.64
CA ASN A 164 1.57 20.85 14.78
C ASN A 164 0.77 22.17 14.72
N LEU A 165 -0.56 22.12 14.62
CA LEU A 165 -1.38 23.34 14.62
C LEU A 165 -1.40 24.02 15.99
N ASP A 166 -1.34 25.35 15.96
CA ASP A 166 -1.77 26.18 17.09
C ASP A 166 -3.28 26.04 17.30
N ASP A 167 -3.71 26.10 18.56
CA ASP A 167 -5.11 25.95 18.94
C ASP A 167 -5.98 27.01 18.23
N GLY A 168 -7.05 26.57 17.56
CA GLY A 168 -8.02 27.44 16.89
C GLY A 168 -7.78 27.71 15.39
N VAL A 169 -6.70 27.17 14.81
CA VAL A 169 -6.50 27.21 13.35
C VAL A 169 -7.38 26.18 12.66
N ARG A 170 -8.17 26.62 11.67
CA ARG A 170 -8.96 25.72 10.83
C ARG A 170 -8.10 25.13 9.72
N ILE A 171 -8.05 23.80 9.66
CA ILE A 171 -7.58 23.07 8.48
C ILE A 171 -8.80 22.45 7.79
N HIS A 172 -8.85 22.54 6.45
CA HIS A 172 -9.90 21.94 5.65
C HIS A 172 -9.48 20.55 5.16
N GLY A 173 -10.18 19.51 5.61
CA GLY A 173 -9.96 18.11 5.21
C GLY A 173 -10.71 17.67 3.95
N ALA A 174 -11.32 18.58 3.17
CA ALA A 174 -12.22 18.21 2.07
C ALA A 174 -11.52 17.37 0.97
N ASP A 175 -10.28 17.73 0.61
CA ASP A 175 -9.52 16.99 -0.40
C ASP A 175 -9.09 15.61 0.13
N ILE A 176 -8.77 15.50 1.42
CA ILE A 176 -8.47 14.23 2.10
C ILE A 176 -9.71 13.34 2.05
N LEU A 177 -10.86 13.87 2.46
CA LEU A 177 -12.13 13.16 2.48
C LEU A 177 -12.50 12.65 1.09
N LYS A 178 -12.28 13.46 0.05
CA LYS A 178 -12.49 13.04 -1.34
C LYS A 178 -11.59 11.86 -1.70
N SER A 179 -10.28 11.98 -1.51
CA SER A 179 -9.35 10.88 -1.82
C SER A 179 -9.61 9.61 -1.01
N PHE A 180 -10.12 9.77 0.22
CA PHE A 180 -10.51 8.66 1.07
C PHE A 180 -11.76 7.95 0.54
N ARG A 181 -12.77 8.70 0.13
CA ARG A 181 -13.98 8.16 -0.52
C ARG A 181 -13.63 7.43 -1.81
N ASP A 182 -12.77 8.01 -2.65
CA ASP A 182 -12.30 7.36 -3.87
C ASP A 182 -11.63 6.01 -3.54
N ALA A 183 -10.81 5.94 -2.49
CA ALA A 183 -10.23 4.69 -2.01
C ALA A 183 -11.25 3.69 -1.45
N THR A 184 -12.30 4.16 -0.76
CA THR A 184 -13.38 3.29 -0.27
C THR A 184 -14.14 2.63 -1.43
N LEU A 185 -14.39 3.37 -2.51
CA LEU A 185 -15.10 2.87 -3.69
C LEU A 185 -14.29 1.84 -4.50
N ASP A 186 -12.96 1.90 -4.42
CA ASP A 186 -12.06 0.96 -5.09
C ASP A 186 -11.77 -0.31 -4.27
N LEU A 187 -12.40 -0.45 -3.09
CA LEU A 187 -12.27 -1.65 -2.28
C LEU A 187 -12.91 -2.85 -3.01
N SER A 188 -12.22 -3.98 -3.02
CA SER A 188 -12.66 -5.16 -3.75
C SER A 188 -13.87 -5.82 -3.08
N GLU A 189 -14.97 -5.99 -3.82
CA GLU A 189 -16.17 -6.76 -3.39
C GLU A 189 -15.95 -8.30 -3.39
N ASP A 190 -14.70 -8.77 -3.45
CA ASP A 190 -14.41 -10.21 -3.47
C ASP A 190 -14.54 -10.75 -2.03
N GLU A 191 -15.28 -11.86 -1.86
CA GLU A 191 -15.50 -12.52 -0.55
C GLU A 191 -14.19 -12.76 0.23
N LYS A 192 -13.07 -12.90 -0.47
CA LYS A 192 -11.73 -13.06 0.13
C LYS A 192 -11.27 -11.84 0.95
N PHE A 193 -11.86 -10.67 0.71
CA PHE A 193 -11.57 -9.44 1.43
C PHE A 193 -12.62 -9.10 2.49
N PHE A 194 -13.64 -9.94 2.70
CA PHE A 194 -14.76 -9.62 3.60
C PHE A 194 -14.31 -9.22 5.02
N ASP A 195 -13.43 -9.98 5.64
CA ASP A 195 -12.92 -9.66 6.99
C ASP A 195 -12.16 -8.32 7.01
N PHE A 196 -11.45 -7.99 5.92
CA PHE A 196 -10.79 -6.70 5.77
C PHE A 196 -11.78 -5.56 5.56
N GLU A 197 -12.80 -5.78 4.74
CA GLU A 197 -13.84 -4.82 4.45
C GLU A 197 -14.59 -4.40 5.72
N ILE A 198 -14.91 -5.33 6.62
CA ILE A 198 -15.53 -5.00 7.91
C ILE A 198 -14.67 -4.00 8.70
N LEU A 199 -13.37 -4.29 8.87
CA LEU A 199 -12.45 -3.44 9.61
C LEU A 199 -12.23 -2.10 8.90
N TYR A 200 -12.12 -2.11 7.57
CA TYR A 200 -11.98 -0.90 6.77
C TYR A 200 -13.21 0.00 6.85
N ASN A 201 -14.42 -0.57 6.86
CA ASN A 201 -15.66 0.17 7.00
C ASN A 201 -15.79 0.82 8.38
N GLU A 202 -15.39 0.14 9.44
CA GLU A 202 -15.31 0.72 10.79
C GLU A 202 -14.31 1.88 10.84
N TYR A 203 -13.11 1.69 10.29
CA TYR A 203 -12.12 2.75 10.14
C TYR A 203 -12.69 3.95 9.36
N SER A 204 -13.35 3.67 8.24
CA SER A 204 -13.89 4.67 7.33
C SER A 204 -14.95 5.54 8.00
N ARG A 205 -15.90 4.92 8.70
CA ARG A 205 -16.93 5.64 9.45
C ARG A 205 -16.33 6.50 10.55
N THR A 206 -15.42 5.94 11.32
CA THR A 206 -14.76 6.67 12.42
C THR A 206 -13.93 7.84 11.89
N LEU A 207 -13.19 7.64 10.80
CA LEU A 207 -12.42 8.68 10.15
C LEU A 207 -13.31 9.78 9.56
N HIS A 208 -14.44 9.42 8.97
CA HIS A 208 -15.44 10.37 8.48
C HIS A 208 -15.89 11.32 9.61
N VAL A 209 -16.25 10.77 10.76
CA VAL A 209 -16.65 11.55 11.93
C VAL A 209 -15.51 12.47 12.39
N LEU A 210 -14.29 11.96 12.47
CA LEU A 210 -13.13 12.76 12.86
C LEU A 210 -12.84 13.92 11.90
N LEU A 211 -12.92 13.68 10.59
CA LEU A 211 -12.69 14.70 9.57
C LEU A 211 -13.79 15.76 9.52
N ASP A 212 -15.02 15.41 9.92
CA ASP A 212 -16.16 16.31 9.99
C ASP A 212 -16.27 17.09 11.31
N ALA A 213 -15.52 16.69 12.35
CA ALA A 213 -15.50 17.33 13.67
C ALA A 213 -14.96 18.78 13.62
N ASP A 214 -15.48 19.65 14.51
CA ASP A 214 -14.97 21.02 14.64
C ASP A 214 -13.72 21.05 15.53
N LEU A 215 -12.56 21.04 14.86
CA LEU A 215 -11.25 21.04 15.50
C LEU A 215 -11.00 22.24 16.42
N VAL A 216 -11.75 23.33 16.27
CA VAL A 216 -11.60 24.51 17.14
C VAL A 216 -12.20 24.27 18.53
N ALA A 217 -13.18 23.36 18.65
CA ALA A 217 -13.96 23.18 19.86
C ALA A 217 -13.35 22.19 20.88
N ASP A 218 -12.51 21.25 20.44
CA ASP A 218 -12.08 20.13 21.30
C ASP A 218 -10.62 19.72 21.12
N LYS A 219 -9.72 20.17 22.01
CA LYS A 219 -8.27 19.89 21.93
C LYS A 219 -7.89 18.40 21.91
N ARG A 220 -8.81 17.49 22.25
CA ARG A 220 -8.59 16.04 22.17
C ARG A 220 -8.45 15.52 20.73
N TYR A 221 -8.85 16.31 19.72
CA TYR A 221 -8.73 15.92 18.31
C TYR A 221 -7.31 15.49 17.93
N LYS A 222 -6.26 16.09 18.52
CA LYS A 222 -4.86 15.78 18.19
C LYS A 222 -4.54 14.30 18.41
N LYS A 223 -4.93 13.73 19.56
CA LYS A 223 -4.74 12.30 19.85
C LYS A 223 -5.48 11.45 18.81
N SER A 224 -6.72 11.80 18.48
CA SER A 224 -7.50 11.05 17.49
C SER A 224 -6.87 11.10 16.09
N PHE A 225 -6.28 12.22 15.67
CA PHE A 225 -5.54 12.29 14.40
C PHE A 225 -4.21 11.56 14.41
N GLU A 226 -3.51 11.51 15.54
CA GLU A 226 -2.32 10.68 15.72
C GLU A 226 -2.67 9.19 15.57
N LEU A 227 -3.73 8.73 16.25
CA LEU A 227 -4.25 7.36 16.12
C LEU A 227 -4.69 7.06 14.68
N ALA A 228 -5.46 7.96 14.06
CA ALA A 228 -5.91 7.81 12.68
C ALA A 228 -4.75 7.70 11.69
N GLY A 229 -3.70 8.50 11.88
CA GLY A 229 -2.49 8.47 11.06
C GLY A 229 -1.72 7.16 11.22
N SER A 230 -1.59 6.64 12.45
CA SER A 230 -0.99 5.33 12.71
C SER A 230 -1.79 4.20 12.06
N LEU A 231 -3.11 4.21 12.25
CA LEU A 231 -4.02 3.23 11.66
C LEU A 231 -4.02 3.25 10.13
N CYS A 232 -3.74 4.39 9.50
CA CYS A 232 -3.64 4.46 8.04
C CYS A 232 -2.54 3.54 7.48
N ASP A 233 -1.43 3.36 8.19
CA ASP A 233 -0.39 2.40 7.80
C ASP A 233 -0.76 0.95 8.14
N GLU A 234 -1.45 0.73 9.25
CA GLU A 234 -1.93 -0.60 9.64
C GLU A 234 -3.01 -1.12 8.68
N ILE A 235 -3.94 -0.26 8.23
CA ILE A 235 -4.93 -0.56 7.19
C ILE A 235 -4.24 -0.96 5.88
N TRP A 236 -3.22 -0.19 5.46
CA TRP A 236 -2.43 -0.56 4.28
C TRP A 236 -1.72 -1.91 4.45
N THR A 237 -1.17 -2.16 5.64
CA THR A 237 -0.45 -3.40 5.95
C THR A 237 -1.38 -4.60 5.94
N ALA A 238 -2.56 -4.49 6.55
CA ALA A 238 -3.62 -5.50 6.53
C ALA A 238 -4.04 -5.82 5.08
N PHE A 239 -4.36 -4.78 4.31
CA PHE A 239 -4.72 -4.94 2.89
C PHE A 239 -3.62 -5.63 2.09
N ALA A 240 -2.38 -5.15 2.20
CA ALA A 240 -1.25 -5.71 1.43
C ALA A 240 -0.93 -7.16 1.81
N ARG A 241 -1.11 -7.55 3.08
CA ARG A 241 -0.98 -8.94 3.53
C ARG A 241 -2.06 -9.83 2.95
N ASN A 242 -3.31 -9.34 2.91
CA ASN A 242 -4.41 -10.09 2.31
C ASN A 242 -4.24 -10.20 0.78
N ALA A 243 -3.95 -9.07 0.11
CA ALA A 243 -3.65 -9.02 -1.32
C ALA A 243 -2.51 -9.98 -1.73
N ARG A 244 -1.46 -10.11 -0.91
CA ARG A 244 -0.35 -11.03 -1.15
C ARG A 244 -0.81 -12.50 -1.24
N ILE A 245 -1.79 -12.91 -0.45
CA ILE A 245 -2.33 -14.29 -0.44
C ILE A 245 -3.11 -14.59 -1.73
N HIS A 246 -3.63 -13.56 -2.38
CA HIS A 246 -4.52 -13.69 -3.53
C HIS A 246 -3.87 -13.28 -4.86
N ALA A 247 -2.76 -12.54 -4.81
CA ALA A 247 -2.01 -12.07 -5.96
C ALA A 247 -0.53 -12.48 -5.88
N HIS A 248 -0.30 -13.78 -5.70
CA HIS A 248 1.03 -14.41 -5.79
C HIS A 248 1.15 -15.35 -6.99
N ASP A 249 2.38 -15.53 -7.44
CA ASP A 249 2.78 -16.57 -8.37
C ASP A 249 2.76 -17.95 -7.69
N GLN A 250 2.32 -19.00 -8.39
CA GLN A 250 2.19 -20.39 -7.87
C GLN A 250 3.47 -20.91 -7.20
N TYR A 251 4.65 -20.42 -7.60
CA TYR A 251 5.91 -20.70 -6.91
C TYR A 251 5.83 -20.49 -5.38
N TYR A 252 4.98 -19.57 -4.92
CA TYR A 252 4.82 -19.22 -3.51
C TYR A 252 3.73 -20.00 -2.77
N ASP A 253 3.04 -20.97 -3.39
CA ASP A 253 1.94 -21.72 -2.76
C ASP A 253 2.33 -22.35 -1.42
N LYS A 254 3.59 -22.80 -1.29
CA LYS A 254 4.13 -23.37 -0.05
C LYS A 254 4.20 -22.37 1.13
N PHE A 255 4.16 -21.06 0.87
CA PHE A 255 4.20 -20.02 1.90
C PHE A 255 2.82 -19.50 2.29
N VAL A 256 1.78 -19.80 1.50
CA VAL A 256 0.43 -19.23 1.66
C VAL A 256 -0.13 -19.51 3.05
N SER A 257 0.07 -20.70 3.61
CA SER A 257 -0.41 -21.02 4.97
C SER A 257 0.20 -20.11 6.05
N ASN A 258 1.50 -19.83 5.96
CA ASN A 258 2.17 -18.91 6.88
C ASN A 258 1.70 -17.46 6.66
N TRP A 259 1.51 -17.05 5.40
CA TRP A 259 1.01 -15.72 5.08
C TRP A 259 -0.42 -15.50 5.57
N LYS A 260 -1.28 -16.51 5.52
CA LYS A 260 -2.63 -16.48 6.11
C LYS A 260 -2.56 -16.25 7.62
N TYR A 261 -1.70 -17.00 8.32
CA TYR A 261 -1.48 -16.81 9.75
C TYR A 261 -0.98 -15.40 10.10
N GLU A 262 0.01 -14.89 9.34
CA GLU A 262 0.51 -13.52 9.48
C GLU A 262 -0.58 -12.47 9.20
N CYS A 263 -1.45 -12.72 8.22
CA CYS A 263 -2.57 -11.85 7.89
C CYS A 263 -3.58 -11.83 9.04
N SER A 264 -4.05 -12.98 9.50
CA SER A 264 -5.02 -13.08 10.62
C SER A 264 -4.54 -12.33 11.87
N LYS A 265 -3.26 -12.50 12.26
CA LYS A 265 -2.68 -11.73 13.37
C LYS A 265 -2.70 -10.22 13.16
N THR A 266 -2.48 -9.78 11.93
CA THR A 266 -2.56 -8.35 11.60
C THR A 266 -4.01 -7.86 11.67
N MET A 267 -4.98 -8.66 11.24
CA MET A 267 -6.41 -8.29 11.35
C MET A 267 -6.85 -8.19 12.81
N GLU A 268 -6.46 -9.16 13.65
CA GLU A 268 -6.75 -9.17 15.09
C GLU A 268 -6.20 -7.91 15.77
N LYS A 269 -4.92 -7.58 15.53
CA LYS A 269 -4.31 -6.36 16.06
C LYS A 269 -5.02 -5.10 15.54
N LEU A 270 -5.32 -5.05 14.24
CA LEU A 270 -5.99 -3.91 13.63
C LEU A 270 -7.37 -3.68 14.26
N GLN A 271 -8.11 -4.75 14.57
CA GLN A 271 -9.40 -4.67 15.25
C GLN A 271 -9.27 -4.04 16.65
N GLU A 272 -8.26 -4.44 17.43
CA GLU A 272 -7.98 -3.84 18.74
C GLU A 272 -7.65 -2.34 18.63
N ASP A 273 -6.76 -1.99 17.70
CA ASP A 273 -6.33 -0.60 17.46
C ASP A 273 -7.50 0.28 16.95
N LEU A 274 -8.42 -0.30 16.16
CA LEU A 274 -9.64 0.38 15.71
C LEU A 274 -10.61 0.67 16.86
N GLY A 275 -10.70 -0.22 17.84
CA GLY A 275 -11.47 0.00 19.07
C GLY A 275 -11.00 1.24 19.82
N GLU A 276 -9.69 1.38 20.07
CA GLU A 276 -9.14 2.57 20.73
C GLU A 276 -9.42 3.84 19.90
N PHE A 277 -9.27 3.76 18.58
CA PHE A 277 -9.54 4.89 17.71
C PHE A 277 -11.00 5.33 17.74
N SER A 278 -11.93 4.38 17.63
CA SER A 278 -13.38 4.61 17.71
C SER A 278 -13.78 5.25 19.04
N GLU A 279 -13.26 4.75 20.16
CA GLU A 279 -13.48 5.34 21.48
C GLU A 279 -12.93 6.78 21.55
N SER A 280 -11.75 7.04 20.98
CA SER A 280 -11.14 8.37 20.99
C SER A 280 -11.99 9.40 20.24
N VAL A 281 -12.58 9.00 19.10
CA VAL A 281 -13.42 9.87 18.27
C VAL A 281 -14.80 10.04 18.89
N SER A 282 -15.37 8.98 19.47
CA SER A 282 -16.65 9.00 20.18
C SER A 282 -16.65 9.99 21.36
N ALA A 283 -15.49 10.24 21.95
CA ALA A 283 -15.32 11.21 23.03
C ALA A 283 -15.34 12.68 22.56
N LEU A 284 -15.23 12.97 21.26
CA LEU A 284 -15.18 14.34 20.72
C LEU A 284 -16.56 15.00 20.69
N HIS A 285 -16.57 16.33 20.84
CA HIS A 285 -17.79 17.13 20.66
C HIS A 285 -18.05 17.37 19.16
N ILE A 286 -19.20 16.90 18.66
CA ILE A 286 -19.66 17.23 17.31
C ILE A 286 -20.68 18.37 17.40
N PRO A 287 -20.49 19.50 16.68
CA PRO A 287 -21.48 20.56 16.66
C PRO A 287 -22.79 20.09 16.02
N ALA A 288 -23.92 20.30 16.72
CA ALA A 288 -25.27 19.95 16.24
C ALA A 288 -25.63 20.52 14.85
N LYS A 289 -25.02 21.64 14.47
CA LYS A 289 -25.32 22.44 13.26
C LYS A 289 -24.96 21.79 11.91
N ARG A 290 -24.51 20.53 11.89
CA ARG A 290 -24.03 19.83 10.69
C ARG A 290 -24.71 18.51 10.38
N LEU A 291 -25.72 18.10 11.14
CA LEU A 291 -26.69 17.12 10.64
C LEU A 291 -27.22 17.70 9.32
N SER A 292 -27.04 16.99 8.20
CA SER A 292 -27.61 17.46 6.93
C SER A 292 -29.10 17.67 7.16
N LYS A 293 -29.75 18.63 6.48
CA LYS A 293 -31.21 18.82 6.63
C LYS A 293 -31.99 17.51 6.47
N GLU A 294 -31.49 16.56 5.69
CA GLU A 294 -32.05 15.21 5.57
C GLU A 294 -31.90 14.39 6.85
N LEU A 295 -30.73 14.40 7.49
CA LEU A 295 -30.48 13.77 8.79
C LEU A 295 -31.25 14.46 9.91
N GLU A 296 -31.30 15.80 9.95
CA GLU A 296 -32.19 16.54 10.86
C GLU A 296 -33.65 16.16 10.63
N THR A 297 -34.09 15.94 9.38
CA THR A 297 -35.48 15.52 9.10
C THR A 297 -35.75 14.08 9.56
N ILE A 298 -34.78 13.18 9.45
CA ILE A 298 -34.90 11.79 9.91
C ILE A 298 -34.88 11.73 11.44
N VAL A 299 -33.96 12.45 12.08
CA VAL A 299 -33.86 12.58 13.54
C VAL A 299 -35.09 13.28 14.10
N ASP A 300 -35.54 14.40 13.53
CA ASP A 300 -36.79 15.08 13.89
C ASP A 300 -38.00 14.14 13.78
N LYS A 301 -38.02 13.26 12.77
CA LYS A 301 -39.12 12.31 12.58
C LYS A 301 -39.12 11.24 13.69
N ILE A 302 -37.95 10.80 14.13
CA ILE A 302 -37.76 9.85 15.23
C ILE A 302 -38.03 10.52 16.59
N GLU A 303 -37.58 11.76 16.79
CA GLU A 303 -37.74 12.54 18.03
C GLU A 303 -39.17 13.08 18.22
N ARG A 304 -39.90 13.39 17.13
CA ARG A 304 -41.33 13.73 17.22
C ARG A 304 -42.19 12.58 17.73
N GLU A 305 -41.71 11.33 17.63
CA GLU A 305 -42.35 10.17 18.24
C GLU A 305 -41.96 9.98 19.72
N LYS A 306 -40.98 10.74 20.24
CA LYS A 306 -40.54 10.74 21.65
C LYS A 306 -40.09 12.14 22.11
N THR A 307 -41.01 12.99 22.58
CA THR A 307 -40.73 14.29 23.25
C THR A 307 -39.72 14.20 24.42
N PRO A 308 -39.07 15.32 24.87
CA PRO A 308 -38.25 16.27 24.10
C PRO A 308 -36.91 16.71 24.78
N ILE A 309 -36.08 17.44 24.01
CA ILE A 309 -35.01 18.42 24.36
C ILE A 309 -33.58 17.90 24.67
N SER A 310 -32.58 18.34 23.88
CA SER A 310 -31.49 19.28 24.28
C SER A 310 -30.29 19.22 23.32
N GLU A 311 -29.62 20.37 23.17
CA GLU A 311 -28.49 20.69 22.29
C GLU A 311 -27.25 19.78 22.45
N ALA A 312 -26.58 19.54 21.30
CA ALA A 312 -25.29 18.85 21.09
C ALA A 312 -25.23 17.37 21.50
N HIS A 313 -25.08 16.51 20.47
CA HIS A 313 -25.03 15.07 20.63
C HIS A 313 -23.59 14.55 20.74
N PRO A 314 -23.31 13.58 21.61
CA PRO A 314 -22.07 12.82 21.59
C PRO A 314 -21.85 12.18 20.21
N ALA A 315 -20.60 12.10 19.76
CA ALA A 315 -20.25 11.46 18.50
C ALA A 315 -20.76 10.01 18.38
N GLY A 316 -20.92 9.31 19.51
CA GLY A 316 -21.51 7.96 19.56
C GLY A 316 -22.94 7.89 18.99
N GLU A 317 -23.79 8.88 19.25
CA GLU A 317 -25.18 8.90 18.73
C GLU A 317 -25.21 9.13 17.21
N TYR A 318 -24.20 9.84 16.67
CA TYR A 318 -24.04 10.04 15.24
C TYR A 318 -23.56 8.75 14.53
N LEU A 319 -22.66 8.00 15.16
CA LEU A 319 -22.19 6.71 14.64
C LEU A 319 -23.33 5.68 14.56
N GLU A 320 -24.18 5.59 15.59
CA GLU A 320 -25.38 4.73 15.57
C GLU A 320 -26.35 5.11 14.45
N THR A 321 -26.48 6.41 14.16
CA THR A 321 -27.36 6.89 13.10
C THR A 321 -26.83 6.49 11.71
N ILE A 322 -25.52 6.58 11.48
CA ILE A 322 -24.89 6.06 10.24
C ILE A 322 -25.08 4.54 10.14
N ASP A 323 -24.93 3.81 11.25
CA ASP A 323 -25.13 2.35 11.30
C ASP A 323 -26.53 1.91 10.83
N ASN A 324 -27.54 2.69 11.20
CA ASN A 324 -28.92 2.41 10.83
C ASN A 324 -29.25 2.80 9.39
N LEU A 325 -28.45 3.67 8.76
CA LEU A 325 -28.63 4.08 7.36
C LEU A 325 -27.90 3.17 6.36
N CYS A 326 -26.88 2.44 6.81
CA CYS A 326 -26.09 1.53 5.97
C CYS A 326 -26.57 0.06 6.02
N LYS A 327 -27.68 -0.23 6.71
CA LYS A 327 -28.36 -1.53 6.72
C LYS A 327 -29.55 -1.55 5.77
#